data_AF-A0A6G2W3Q4-F1
#
_entry.id   AF-A0A6G2W3Q4-F1
#
_cell.length_a   1.000
_cell.length_b   1.000
_cell.length_c   1.000
_cell.angle_alpha   90.00
_cell.angle_beta   90.00
_cell.angle_gamma   90.00
#
_symmetry.space_group_name_H-M   'P 1'
#
loop_
_entity.id
_entity.type
_entity.pdbx_description
1 polymer ?
#
loop_
_entity_poly.entity_id
_entity_poly.type
_entity_poly.pdbx_seq_one_letter_code
_entity_poly.pdbx_strand_id
1 'polypeptide(L)'
;MPRFTYSETVDKAARVLFAEHRVSVSDEYGKCIASGYVVDESNDTMVRVSHRMPEPDLLDDDRMSDDEMAAERHRMVDAYATTLEAAGYTVARRGPRSRKPYLLASC
;
A
#
# COMPACT_ATOMS: atom_id res chain seq x y z
N MET A 1 -5.55 9.37 -24.71
CA MET A 1 -5.62 9.07 -23.26
C MET A 1 -5.11 7.65 -23.08
N PRO A 2 -4.07 7.39 -22.27
CA PRO A 2 -3.71 6.02 -21.97
C PRO A 2 -4.85 5.39 -21.18
N ARG A 3 -5.44 4.32 -21.73
CA ARG A 3 -6.39 3.46 -21.03
C ARG A 3 -5.55 2.68 -20.01
N PHE A 4 -5.50 3.14 -18.77
CA PHE A 4 -5.09 2.27 -17.68
C PHE A 4 -6.17 1.21 -17.53
N THR A 5 -5.97 0.03 -18.12
CA THR A 5 -6.74 -1.17 -17.77
C THR A 5 -6.32 -1.57 -16.38
N TYR A 6 -6.87 -0.90 -15.36
CA TYR A 6 -6.88 -1.46 -14.03
C TYR A 6 -7.73 -2.72 -14.10
N SER A 7 -7.14 -3.87 -13.79
CA SER A 7 -7.89 -5.12 -13.76
C SER A 7 -9.02 -5.02 -12.73
N GLU A 8 -10.11 -5.73 -12.99
CA GLU A 8 -11.30 -5.71 -12.12
C GLU A 8 -10.94 -6.04 -10.66
N THR A 9 -9.95 -6.91 -10.46
CA THR A 9 -9.41 -7.31 -9.14
C THR A 9 -8.78 -6.13 -8.41
N VAL A 10 -8.03 -5.25 -9.11
CA VAL A 10 -7.43 -4.04 -8.53
C VAL A 10 -8.50 -3.04 -8.11
N ASP A 11 -9.50 -2.78 -8.97
CA ASP A 11 -10.59 -1.84 -8.65
C ASP A 11 -11.40 -2.31 -7.44
N LYS A 12 -11.74 -3.61 -7.37
CA LYS A 12 -12.44 -4.19 -6.22
C LYS A 12 -11.66 -4.02 -4.91
N ALA A 13 -10.37 -4.38 -4.90
CA ALA A 13 -9.54 -4.26 -3.71
C ALA A 13 -9.32 -2.79 -3.31
N ALA A 14 -9.13 -1.89 -4.29
CA ALA A 14 -8.98 -0.46 -4.03
C ALA A 14 -10.24 0.15 -3.40
N ARG A 15 -11.45 -0.26 -3.84
CA ARG A 15 -12.72 0.21 -3.25
C ARG A 15 -12.89 -0.23 -1.80
N VAL A 16 -12.50 -1.46 -1.47
CA VAL A 16 -12.52 -1.96 -0.08
C VAL A 16 -11.60 -1.13 0.81
N LEU A 17 -10.37 -0.87 0.36
CA LEU A 17 -9.41 -0.08 1.13
C LEU A 17 -9.82 1.39 1.24
N PHE A 18 -10.43 1.96 0.20
CA PHE A 18 -10.84 3.37 0.19
C PHE A 18 -11.89 3.72 1.26
N ALA A 19 -12.64 2.73 1.75
CA ALA A 19 -13.63 2.95 2.80
C ALA A 19 -13.00 3.37 4.14
N GLU A 20 -11.79 2.89 4.44
CA GLU A 20 -11.14 3.04 5.75
C GLU A 20 -9.74 3.69 5.67
N HIS A 21 -9.14 3.71 4.47
CA HIS A 21 -7.74 4.10 4.26
C HIS A 21 -7.60 5.11 3.14
N ARG A 22 -6.51 5.87 3.18
CA ARG A 22 -6.16 6.84 2.13
C ARG A 22 -5.25 6.21 1.08
N VAL A 23 -5.55 6.47 -0.19
CA VAL A 23 -4.66 6.15 -1.31
C VAL A 23 -3.41 7.01 -1.25
N SER A 24 -2.25 6.44 -1.62
CA SER A 24 -1.04 7.26 -1.72
C SER A 24 -1.16 8.26 -2.86
N VAL A 25 -0.66 9.47 -2.67
CA VAL A 25 -0.59 10.49 -3.73
C VAL A 25 0.86 10.62 -4.17
N SER A 26 1.07 10.66 -5.48
CA SER A 26 2.38 10.92 -6.10
C SER A 26 2.33 12.18 -6.96
N ASP A 27 3.46 12.85 -7.13
CA ASP A 27 3.62 13.96 -8.06
C ASP A 27 3.70 13.47 -9.53
N GLU A 28 3.88 14.40 -10.46
CA GLU A 28 4.00 14.11 -11.90
C GLU A 28 5.22 13.24 -12.26
N TYR A 29 6.21 13.16 -11.38
CA TYR A 29 7.42 12.35 -11.55
C TYR A 29 7.33 10.99 -10.84
N GLY A 30 6.19 10.70 -10.19
CA GLY A 30 5.96 9.45 -9.46
C GLY A 30 6.55 9.41 -8.05
N LYS A 31 7.04 10.54 -7.52
CA LYS A 31 7.49 10.65 -6.12
C LYS A 31 6.27 10.71 -5.21
N CYS A 32 6.27 9.91 -4.15
CA CYS A 32 5.20 9.94 -3.16
C CYS A 32 5.24 11.26 -2.38
N ILE A 33 4.13 12.01 -2.40
CA ILE A 33 3.96 13.28 -1.69
C ILE A 33 2.93 13.18 -0.55
N ALA A 34 2.07 12.17 -0.56
CA ALA A 34 1.22 11.83 0.58
C ALA A 34 1.18 10.32 0.80
N SER A 35 1.34 9.90 2.05
CA SER A 35 1.37 8.50 2.45
C SER A 35 0.02 7.82 2.25
N GLY A 36 0.03 6.54 1.89
CA GLY A 36 -1.19 5.77 1.72
C GLY A 36 -0.96 4.40 1.10
N TYR A 37 -2.06 3.71 0.82
CA TYR A 37 -1.99 2.42 0.15
C TYR A 37 -1.75 2.58 -1.35
N VAL A 38 -1.13 1.56 -1.94
CA VAL A 38 -1.06 1.31 -3.38
C VAL A 38 -1.51 -0.11 -3.63
N VAL A 39 -2.37 -0.30 -4.63
CA VAL A 39 -2.81 -1.62 -5.12
C VAL A 39 -2.27 -1.79 -6.53
N ASP A 40 -1.42 -2.79 -6.70
CA ASP A 40 -0.85 -3.17 -8.00
C ASP A 40 -1.36 -4.57 -8.37
N GLU A 41 -1.51 -4.84 -9.66
CA GLU A 41 -1.79 -6.20 -10.14
C GLU A 41 -0.54 -7.07 -9.93
N SER A 42 -0.71 -8.22 -9.26
CA SER A 42 0.36 -9.22 -9.13
C SER A 42 0.24 -10.30 -10.20
N ASN A 43 -0.98 -10.79 -10.41
CA ASN A 43 -1.41 -11.65 -11.51
C ASN A 43 -2.94 -11.58 -11.62
N ASP A 44 -3.53 -12.35 -12.55
CA ASP A 44 -4.96 -12.29 -12.87
C ASP A 44 -5.91 -12.45 -11.66
N THR A 45 -5.46 -13.12 -10.58
CA THR A 45 -6.29 -13.41 -9.39
C THR A 45 -5.77 -12.78 -8.08
N MET A 46 -4.61 -12.14 -8.11
CA MET A 46 -3.98 -11.55 -6.93
C MET A 46 -3.58 -10.10 -7.15
N VAL A 47 -3.86 -9.30 -6.13
CA VAL A 47 -3.36 -7.94 -6.04
C VAL A 47 -2.26 -7.86 -4.99
N ARG A 48 -1.27 -7.01 -5.27
CA ARG A 48 -0.25 -6.62 -4.32
C ARG A 48 -0.68 -5.32 -3.67
N VAL A 49 -0.73 -5.29 -2.34
CA VAL A 49 -1.03 -4.07 -1.57
C VAL A 49 0.19 -3.66 -0.76
N SER A 50 0.60 -2.40 -0.84
CA SER A 50 1.74 -1.88 -0.07
C SER A 50 1.47 -0.47 0.46
N HIS A 51 2.22 -0.07 1.49
CA HIS A 51 2.18 1.29 2.02
C HIS A 51 3.32 2.13 1.44
N ARG A 52 2.99 3.23 0.76
CA ARG A 52 3.96 4.25 0.33
C ARG A 52 3.94 5.43 1.30
N MET A 53 5.12 6.00 1.51
CA MET A 53 5.34 7.19 2.32
C MET A 53 6.25 8.14 1.54
N PRO A 54 6.12 9.46 1.74
CA PRO A 54 7.10 10.42 1.26
C PRO A 54 8.50 10.07 1.74
N GLU A 55 9.49 10.43 0.93
CA GLU A 55 10.88 10.34 1.35
C GLU A 55 11.13 11.35 2.47
N PRO A 56 11.87 10.97 3.53
CA PRO A 56 12.17 11.90 4.61
C PRO A 56 13.04 13.03 4.07
N ASP A 57 12.73 14.26 4.47
CA ASP A 57 13.62 15.39 4.21
C ASP A 57 14.88 15.21 5.05
N LEU A 58 16.04 15.06 4.40
CA LEU A 58 17.31 14.81 5.08
C LEU A 58 17.81 16.03 5.88
N LEU A 59 17.22 17.20 5.65
CA LEU A 59 17.53 18.45 6.34
C LEU A 59 16.61 18.69 7.55
N ASP A 60 15.59 17.85 7.74
CA ASP A 60 14.68 17.91 8.89
C ASP A 60 15.21 17.03 10.02
N ASP A 61 15.62 17.66 11.13
CA ASP A 61 16.15 16.96 12.30
C ASP A 61 15.06 16.15 13.04
N ASP A 62 13.79 16.50 12.86
CA ASP A 62 12.63 15.80 13.44
C ASP A 62 12.07 14.74 12.48
N ARG A 63 12.77 14.43 11.37
CA ARG A 63 12.35 13.41 10.42
C ARG A 63 12.25 12.04 11.09
N MET A 64 11.24 11.27 10.68
CA MET A 64 11.18 9.85 11.04
C MET A 64 12.46 9.14 10.58
N SER A 65 13.05 8.39 11.49
CA SER A 65 14.15 7.48 11.17
C SER A 65 13.69 6.36 10.23
N ASP A 66 14.64 5.73 9.53
CA ASP A 66 14.37 4.58 8.66
C ASP A 66 13.62 3.45 9.37
N ASP A 67 13.94 3.22 10.64
CA ASP A 67 13.34 2.13 11.42
C ASP A 67 11.92 2.48 11.88
N GLU A 68 11.66 3.75 12.22
CA GLU A 68 10.30 4.24 12.48
C GLU A 68 9.43 4.19 11.21
N MET A 69 9.99 4.56 10.05
CA MET A 69 9.30 4.43 8.77
C MET A 69 8.99 2.97 8.44
N ALA A 70 9.91 2.05 8.74
CA ALA A 70 9.67 0.62 8.56
C ALA A 70 8.56 0.13 9.49
N ALA A 71 8.59 0.51 10.77
CA ALA A 71 7.56 0.17 11.74
C ALA A 71 6.17 0.69 11.33
N GLU A 72 6.10 1.94 10.84
CA GLU A 72 4.85 2.52 10.34
C GLU A 72 4.32 1.77 9.12
N ARG A 73 5.20 1.39 8.18
CA ARG A 73 4.79 0.55 7.03
C ARG A 73 4.21 -0.79 7.47
N HIS A 74 4.82 -1.46 8.45
CA HIS A 74 4.28 -2.70 9.01
C HIS A 74 2.89 -2.48 9.62
N ARG A 75 2.75 -1.46 10.49
CA ARG A 75 1.48 -1.09 11.12
C ARG A 75 0.38 -0.86 10.09
N MET A 76 0.66 -0.07 9.05
CA MET A 76 -0.32 0.25 8.01
C MET A 76 -0.64 -0.96 7.12
N VAL A 77 0.34 -1.78 6.78
CA VAL A 77 0.13 -3.02 6.01
C VAL A 77 -0.74 -4.00 6.79
N ASP A 78 -0.57 -4.14 8.10
CA ASP A 78 -1.44 -4.97 8.93
C ASP A 78 -2.87 -4.41 9.06
N ALA A 79 -3.02 -3.09 9.10
CA ALA A 79 -4.32 -2.44 9.05
C ALA A 79 -5.05 -2.72 7.72
N TYR A 80 -4.34 -2.65 6.59
CA TYR A 80 -4.89 -2.98 5.27
C TYR A 80 -5.30 -4.46 5.18
N ALA A 81 -4.50 -5.35 5.76
CA ALA A 81 -4.82 -6.78 5.81
C ALA A 81 -6.13 -7.01 6.58
N THR A 82 -6.29 -6.35 7.73
CA THR A 82 -7.52 -6.44 8.54
C THR A 82 -8.75 -6.01 7.75
N THR A 83 -8.67 -4.88 7.03
CA THR A 83 -9.79 -4.38 6.21
C THR A 83 -10.12 -5.32 5.05
N LEU A 84 -9.11 -5.88 4.37
CA LEU A 84 -9.31 -6.83 3.28
C LEU A 84 -9.87 -8.17 3.77
N GLU A 85 -9.35 -8.69 4.88
CA GLU A 85 -9.83 -9.92 5.53
C GLU A 85 -11.30 -9.76 5.96
N ALA A 86 -11.69 -8.61 6.52
CA ALA A 86 -13.08 -8.30 6.86
C ALA A 86 -14.02 -8.24 5.65
N ALA A 87 -13.49 -7.90 4.47
CA ALA A 87 -14.22 -7.92 3.19
C ALA A 87 -14.21 -9.30 2.51
N GLY A 88 -13.64 -10.33 3.13
CA GLY A 88 -13.62 -11.71 2.64
C GLY A 88 -12.42 -12.07 1.76
N TYR A 89 -11.40 -11.23 1.68
CA TYR A 89 -10.18 -11.57 0.94
C TYR A 89 -9.31 -12.57 1.72
N THR A 90 -8.66 -13.48 0.99
CA THR A 90 -7.54 -14.25 1.53
C THR A 90 -6.27 -13.41 1.40
N VAL A 91 -5.61 -13.13 2.53
CA VAL A 91 -4.43 -12.25 2.57
C VAL A 91 -3.17 -13.00 3.01
N ALA A 92 -2.10 -12.88 2.23
CA ALA A 92 -0.76 -13.36 2.56
C ALA A 92 0.19 -12.18 2.78
N ARG A 93 0.68 -12.03 4.02
CA ARG A 93 1.69 -11.02 4.40
C ARG A 93 3.07 -11.44 3.89
N ARG A 94 3.80 -10.52 3.25
CA ARG A 94 5.14 -10.74 2.70
C ARG A 94 6.14 -9.73 3.26
N GLY A 95 7.37 -10.20 3.47
CA GLY A 95 8.45 -9.39 4.02
C GLY A 95 8.28 -9.00 5.49
N PRO A 96 7.98 -9.92 6.42
CA PRO A 96 7.78 -9.62 7.85
C PRO A 96 9.02 -9.04 8.55
N ARG A 97 10.21 -9.15 7.93
CA ARG A 97 11.47 -8.54 8.38
C ARG A 97 12.03 -7.52 7.38
N SER A 98 11.27 -7.20 6.33
CA SER A 98 11.66 -6.22 5.31
C SER A 98 11.30 -4.82 5.78
N ARG A 99 12.08 -3.81 5.37
CA ARG A 99 11.70 -2.40 5.52
C ARG A 99 10.51 -1.99 4.65
N LYS A 100 10.18 -2.80 3.64
CA LYS A 100 9.05 -2.58 2.72
C LYS A 100 8.17 -3.84 2.68
N PRO A 101 7.35 -4.10 3.71
CA PRO A 101 6.37 -5.18 3.71
C PRO A 101 5.27 -4.93 2.68
N TYR A 102 4.58 -5.99 2.28
CA TYR A 102 3.42 -5.91 1.39
C TYR A 102 2.49 -7.11 1.59
N LEU A 103 1.27 -6.99 1.10
CA LEU A 103 0.28 -8.06 1.06
C LEU A 103 0.15 -8.60 -0.36
N LEU A 104 -0.17 -9.89 -0.45
CA LEU A 104 -0.84 -10.47 -1.62
C LEU A 104 -2.26 -10.81 -1.19
N ALA A 105 -3.26 -10.31 -1.90
CA ALA A 105 -4.66 -10.56 -1.61
C ALA A 105 -5.38 -11.15 -2.82
N SER A 106 -6.22 -12.15 -2.59
CA SER A 106 -7.08 -12.78 -3.60
C SER A 106 -8.52 -12.90 -3.08
N CYS A 107 -9.49 -12.80 -3.98
CA CYS A 107 -10.91 -13.01 -3.72
C CYS A 107 -11.42 -14.22 -4.49
#